data_AF-A0A3A2J4Y9-F1
#
_entry.id   AF-A0A3A2J4Y9-F1
#
_cell.length_a   1.000
_cell.length_b   1.000
_cell.length_c   1.000
_cell.angle_alpha   90.00
_cell.angle_beta   90.00
_cell.angle_gamma   90.00
#
_symmetry.space_group_name_H-M   'P 1'
#
loop_
_entity.id
_entity.type
_entity.pdbx_description
1 polymer ?
#
loop_
_entity_poly.entity_id
_entity_poly.type
_entity_poly.pdbx_seq_one_letter_code
_entity_poly.pdbx_strand_id
1 'polypeptide(L)' 'MEYAKLHWQCRRGTKELDFLLLRYLDIKYLLADKEEQSCFIELLALEDDVLLGLLLSDVTIESVAMQALTRKIFI' A
#
# COMPACT_ATOMS: atom_id res chain seq x y z
N MET A 1 -0.59 7.08 17.49
CA MET A 1 -1.37 5.83 17.41
C MET A 1 -1.81 5.51 15.96
N GLU A 2 -1.28 6.18 14.93
CA GLU A 2 -1.57 5.86 13.52
C GLU A 2 -0.91 4.56 13.01
N TYR A 3 0.33 4.26 13.39
CA TYR A 3 1.06 3.10 12.85
C TYR A 3 0.35 1.77 13.12
N ALA A 4 -0.19 1.59 14.32
CA ALA A 4 -0.96 0.39 14.68
C ALA A 4 -2.28 0.27 13.90
N LYS A 5 -2.90 1.39 13.51
CA LYS A 5 -4.10 1.39 12.66
C LYS A 5 -3.74 0.96 11.24
N LEU A 6 -2.67 1.52 10.67
CA LEU A 6 -2.17 1.15 9.34
C LEU A 6 -1.80 -0.34 9.29
N HIS A 7 -1.07 -0.81 10.30
CA HIS A 7 -0.71 -2.21 10.44
C HIS A 7 -1.93 -3.14 10.53
N TRP A 8 -3.04 -2.68 11.11
CA TRP A 8 -4.31 -3.42 11.12
C TRP A 8 -5.02 -3.37 9.76
N GLN A 9 -4.95 -2.24 9.05
CA GLN A 9 -5.52 -2.09 7.71
C GLN A 9 -4.80 -2.93 6.65
N CYS A 10 -3.54 -3.31 6.88
CA CYS A 10 -2.82 -4.26 6.04
C CYS A 10 -3.33 -5.70 6.17
N ARG A 11 -3.94 -6.06 7.31
CA ARG A 11 -4.48 -7.40 7.59
C ARG A 11 -5.77 -7.68 6.84
N ARG A 12 -5.62 -7.88 5.54
CA ARG A 12 -6.68 -8.22 4.59
C ARG A 12 -6.57 -9.72 4.29
N GLY A 13 -7.69 -10.40 4.04
CA GLY A 13 -7.83 -11.87 4.13
C GLY A 13 -6.83 -12.74 3.35
N THR A 14 -5.99 -12.16 2.49
CA THR A 14 -4.91 -12.81 1.74
C THR A 14 -3.55 -12.54 2.38
N LYS A 15 -2.85 -13.60 2.81
CA LYS A 15 -1.53 -13.50 3.48
C LYS A 15 -0.45 -12.81 2.64
N GLU A 16 -0.44 -13.03 1.33
CA GLU A 16 0.53 -12.40 0.42
C GLU A 16 0.33 -10.88 0.35
N LEU A 17 -0.92 -10.44 0.30
CA LEU A 17 -1.28 -9.03 0.32
C LEU A 17 -0.88 -8.37 1.63
N ASP A 18 -1.23 -9.01 2.76
CA ASP A 18 -0.83 -8.54 4.09
C ASP A 18 0.70 -8.42 4.20
N PHE A 19 1.44 -9.42 3.73
CA PHE A 19 2.89 -9.40 3.77
C PHE A 19 3.52 -8.30 2.91
N LEU A 20 3.00 -8.06 1.70
CA LEU A 20 3.49 -6.98 0.82
C LEU A 20 3.23 -5.59 1.44
N LEU A 21 2.01 -5.36 1.92
CA LEU A 21 1.62 -4.09 2.54
C LEU A 21 2.38 -3.84 3.84
N LEU A 22 2.54 -4.85 4.69
CA LEU A 22 3.31 -4.76 5.93
C LEU A 22 4.80 -4.54 5.66
N ARG A 23 5.38 -5.23 4.69
CA ARG A 23 6.77 -5.01 4.28
C ARG A 23 6.99 -3.58 3.80
N TYR A 24 6.07 -3.05 2.99
CA TYR A 24 6.14 -1.67 2.53
C TYR A 24 5.99 -0.69 3.70
N LEU A 25 5.05 -0.93 4.62
CA LEU A 25 4.85 -0.13 5.83
C LEU A 25 6.10 -0.13 6.72
N ASP A 26 6.79 -1.25 6.88
CA ASP A 26 7.92 -1.34 7.80
C ASP A 26 9.22 -0.79 7.19
N ILE A 27 9.43 -0.96 5.89
CA ILE A 27 10.69 -0.59 5.22
C ILE A 27 10.57 0.75 4.50
N LYS A 28 9.53 0.94 3.69
CA LYS A 28 9.41 2.06 2.76
C LYS A 28 8.67 3.23 3.36
N TYR A 29 7.60 3.01 4.14
CA TYR A 29 6.81 4.10 4.73
C TYR A 29 7.63 5.00 5.66
N LEU A 30 8.58 4.42 6.42
CA LEU A 30 9.53 5.18 7.25
C LEU A 30 10.54 6.01 6.42
N LEU A 31 10.83 5.56 5.20
CA LEU A 31 11.74 6.24 4.26
C LEU A 31 10.99 7.16 3.28
N ALA A 32 9.66 7.10 3.25
CA ALA A 32 8.83 7.84 2.31
C ALA A 32 8.56 9.25 2.82
N ASP A 33 8.54 10.21 1.89
CA ASP A 33 8.14 11.59 2.17
C ASP A 33 6.64 11.69 2.52
N LYS A 34 6.24 12.81 3.14
CA LYS A 34 4.85 13.02 3.58
C LYS A 34 3.83 12.87 2.47
N GLU A 35 4.16 13.27 1.25
CA GLU A 35 3.29 13.10 0.07
C GLU A 35 3.08 11.62 -0.25
N GLU A 36 4.14 10.82 -0.17
CA GLU A 36 4.12 9.40 -0.46
C GLU A 36 3.42 8.61 0.67
N GLN A 37 3.64 9.00 1.93
CA GLN A 37 2.88 8.47 3.06
C GLN A 37 1.39 8.77 2.93
N SER A 38 1.02 9.99 2.52
CA SER A 38 -0.38 10.37 2.32
C SER A 38 -1.02 9.55 1.19
N CYS A 39 -0.31 9.38 0.06
CA CYS A 39 -0.77 8.51 -1.03
C CYS A 39 -0.96 7.06 -0.58
N PHE A 40 -0.06 6.53 0.26
CA PHE A 40 -0.20 5.18 0.78
C PHE A 40 -1.41 5.04 1.73
N ILE A 41 -1.67 6.05 2.55
CA ILE A 41 -2.86 6.09 3.42
C ILE A 41 -4.14 6.14 2.59
N GLU A 42 -4.18 6.96 1.54
CA GLU A 42 -5.32 7.01 0.62
C GLU A 42 -5.53 5.67 -0.09
N LEU A 43 -4.45 5.01 -0.49
CA LEU A 43 -4.50 3.67 -1.07
C LEU A 43 -5.00 2.62 -0.06
N LEU A 44 -4.59 2.69 1.20
CA LEU A 44 -5.12 1.86 2.28
C LEU A 44 -6.57 2.18 2.66
N ALA A 45 -7.08 3.36 2.29
CA ALA A 45 -8.49 3.71 2.46
C ALA A 45 -9.38 3.11 1.35
N LEU A 46 -8.80 2.55 0.28
CA LEU A 46 -9.53 1.84 -0.75
C LEU A 46 -10.05 0.48 -0.28
N GLU A 47 -11.05 -0.03 -1.01
CA GLU A 47 -11.65 -1.34 -0.78
C GLU A 47 -10.64 -2.47 -1.03
N ASP A 48 -10.84 -3.59 -0.32
CA ASP A 48 -9.99 -4.78 -0.43
C ASP A 48 -9.87 -5.27 -1.87
N ASP A 49 -10.97 -5.30 -2.61
CA ASP A 49 -11.00 -5.76 -4.01
C ASP A 49 -10.11 -4.91 -4.92
N VAL A 50 -10.11 -3.59 -4.71
CA VAL A 50 -9.28 -2.64 -5.48
C VAL A 50 -7.81 -2.82 -5.14
N LEU A 51 -7.47 -2.90 -3.85
CA LEU A 51 -6.10 -3.15 -3.38
C LEU A 51 -5.55 -4.47 -3.92
N LEU A 52 -6.38 -5.51 -3.86
CA LEU A 52 -6.05 -6.85 -4.31
C LEU A 52 -5.87 -6.86 -5.84
N GLY A 53 -6.74 -6.20 -6.60
CA GLY A 53 -6.58 -6.01 -8.05
C GLY A 53 -5.35 -5.18 -8.43
N LEU A 54 -5.02 -4.14 -7.68
CA LEU A 54 -3.82 -3.32 -7.90
C LEU A 54 -2.52 -4.11 -7.69
N LEU A 55 -2.49 -4.96 -6.67
CA LEU A 55 -1.30 -5.73 -6.28
C LEU A 55 -1.23 -7.12 -6.91
N LEU A 56 -2.29 -7.64 -7.51
CA LEU A 56 -2.27 -8.94 -8.18
C LEU A 56 -2.55 -8.86 -9.67
N SER A 57 -3.18 -7.79 -10.17
CA SER A 57 -3.63 -7.70 -11.57
C SER A 57 -2.93 -6.60 -12.38
N ASP A 58 -1.79 -6.05 -11.91
CA ASP A 58 -1.01 -5.00 -12.60
C ASP A 58 -1.88 -3.83 -13.08
N VAL A 59 -2.92 -3.50 -12.31
CA VAL A 59 -3.83 -2.40 -12.68
C VAL A 59 -3.06 -1.09 -12.58
N THR A 60 -2.87 -0.44 -13.72
CA THR A 60 -2.20 0.86 -13.80
C THR A 60 -3.11 1.95 -13.27
N ILE A 61 -2.79 2.52 -12.10
CA ILE A 61 -3.43 3.74 -11.61
C ILE A 61 -2.95 4.90 -12.49
N GLU A 62 -3.88 5.70 -13.02
CA GLU A 62 -3.56 6.88 -13.85
C GLU A 62 -2.77 7.96 -13.09
N SER A 63 -2.82 7.93 -11.76
CA SER A 63 -2.08 8.85 -10.90
C SER A 63 -0.61 8.45 -10.79
N VAL A 64 0.28 9.28 -11.36
CA VAL A 64 1.74 9.07 -11.41
C VAL A 64 2.34 8.82 -10.03
N ALA A 65 1.83 9.49 -9.00
CA ALA A 65 2.27 9.31 -7.61
C ALA A 65 1.95 7.90 -7.07
N MET A 66 0.76 7.37 -7.39
CA MET A 66 0.35 6.03 -6.97
C MET A 66 1.02 4.94 -7.80
N GLN A 67 1.30 5.18 -9.08
CA GLN A 67 2.08 4.27 -9.93
C GLN A 67 3.53 4.13 -9.45
N ALA A 68 4.14 5.20 -8.96
CA ALA A 68 5.47 5.13 -8.34
C ALA A 68 5.46 4.25 -7.08
N LEU A 69 4.36 4.32 -6.32
CA LEU A 69 4.15 3.59 -5.08
C LEU A 69 3.97 2.07 -5.32
N THR A 70 3.13 1.67 -6.29
CA THR A 70 2.98 0.25 -6.65
C THR A 70 4.31 -0.36 -7.10
N ARG A 71 5.09 0.32 -7.95
CA ARG A 71 6.44 -0.16 -8.32
C ARG A 71 7.37 -0.38 -7.12
N LYS A 72 7.28 0.45 -6.07
CA LYS A 72 8.10 0.31 -4.86
C LYS A 72 7.63 -0.81 -3.93
N ILE A 73 6.37 -1.27 -4.05
CA ILE A 73 5.85 -2.42 -3.28
C ILE A 73 6.32 -3.75 -3.89
N PHE A 74 6.51 -3.80 -5.22
CA PHE A 74 6.97 -5.01 -5.93
C PHE A 74 8.50 -5.19 -6.00
N ILE A 75 9.31 -4.24 -5.49
CA ILE A 75 10.78 -4.32 -5.38
C ILE A 75 11.21 -4.53 -3.92
#